data_AF-A0A3R6Q5Z4-F1
#
_entry.id   AF-A0A3R6Q5Z4-F1
#
_cell.length_a   1.000
_cell.length_b   1.000
_cell.length_c   1.000
_cell.angle_alpha   90.00
_cell.angle_beta   90.00
_cell.angle_gamma   90.00
#
_symmetry.space_group_name_H-M   'P 1'
#
loop_
_entity.id
_entity.type
_entity.pdbx_description
1 polymer ?
#
loop_
_entity_poly.entity_id
_entity_poly.type
_entity_poly.pdbx_seq_one_letter_code
_entity_poly.pdbx_strand_id
1 'polypeptide(L)'
;MIAIDRYKKSLSCIMAVFTMMSLRMNLLKMDYKGNPLKRYLDALSGFSLDQLILFAGMICLFYYMLKEIQRYRPENKAEFRKDCCCAGLLGFFFAICMIVGNAIEVNGELSALYMGKLQIFKSITVLIGYTCLFSSVIIYLFYKWDHLTLCQNSNDEKIVSKTFGGRYLSFLENHTFLCSFLTIVVLYIPYIVCSYPAILQGDAQDFILQGYNLPSLQSERLVLLNKNVYLNAHHPVAYTMLVHICMIIGKFLFKSWNAGLFLVSLIQFVFAASVISYFVKFLRELRVNIKICFVSLIYYCISPRMVSYMFLFSKDVFYAYMMLFLIVLLAKIMIWKSLFTSNREKCNKNILLIYLALIFLCGGSLFSFEMKQNILLESGLFSLLLILKNIEKNWGLGWR
;
A
#
# COMPACT_ATOMS: atom_id res chain seq x y z
N MET A 1 -12.13 -34.79 20.50
CA MET A 1 -11.52 -34.71 19.16
C MET A 1 -12.56 -34.84 18.04
N ILE A 2 -13.47 -35.82 18.09
CA ILE A 2 -14.51 -36.08 17.07
C ILE A 2 -15.51 -34.92 16.87
N ALA A 3 -15.95 -34.26 17.95
CA ALA A 3 -16.89 -33.14 17.86
C ALA A 3 -16.30 -31.89 17.16
N ILE A 4 -14.99 -31.65 17.35
CA ILE A 4 -14.27 -30.51 16.77
C ILE A 4 -14.07 -30.73 15.26
N ASP A 5 -13.78 -31.96 14.83
CA ASP A 5 -13.64 -32.28 13.40
C ASP A 5 -14.98 -32.20 12.66
N ARG A 6 -16.07 -32.62 13.31
CA ARG A 6 -17.43 -32.50 12.75
C ARG A 6 -17.83 -31.04 12.52
N TYR A 7 -17.53 -30.15 13.47
CA TYR A 7 -17.80 -28.72 13.34
C TYR A 7 -17.05 -28.06 12.17
N LYS A 8 -15.79 -28.45 11.91
CA LYS A 8 -15.01 -27.94 10.78
C LYS A 8 -15.57 -28.35 9.43
N LYS A 9 -16.00 -29.61 9.33
CA LYS A 9 -16.61 -30.13 8.10
C LYS A 9 -17.91 -29.37 7.80
N SER A 10 -18.76 -29.14 8.82
CA SER A 10 -19.96 -28.32 8.62
C SER A 10 -19.62 -26.88 8.24
N LEU A 11 -18.64 -26.25 8.90
CA LEU A 11 -18.29 -24.85 8.62
C LEU A 11 -17.68 -24.66 7.23
N SER A 12 -16.76 -25.55 6.82
CA SER A 12 -16.18 -25.53 5.47
C SER A 12 -17.23 -25.74 4.37
N CYS A 13 -18.21 -26.63 4.59
CA CYS A 13 -19.34 -26.77 3.67
C CYS A 13 -20.15 -25.47 3.56
N ILE A 14 -20.50 -24.84 4.69
CA ILE A 14 -21.27 -23.59 4.69
C ILE A 14 -20.51 -22.48 3.94
N MET A 15 -19.22 -22.31 4.21
CA MET A 15 -18.38 -21.32 3.54
C MET A 15 -18.28 -21.57 2.04
N ALA A 16 -18.06 -22.83 1.64
CA ALA A 16 -18.03 -23.21 0.23
C ALA A 16 -19.36 -22.91 -0.48
N VAL A 17 -20.51 -23.15 0.17
CA VAL A 17 -21.83 -22.86 -0.41
C VAL A 17 -21.98 -21.36 -0.66
N PHE A 18 -21.70 -20.52 0.33
CA PHE A 18 -21.81 -19.07 0.16
C PHE A 18 -20.84 -18.54 -0.88
N THR A 19 -19.58 -18.99 -0.90
CA THR A 19 -18.61 -18.57 -1.91
C THR A 19 -19.02 -19.03 -3.32
N MET A 20 -19.57 -20.24 -3.49
CA MET A 20 -20.09 -20.68 -4.79
C MET A 20 -21.28 -19.84 -5.23
N MET A 21 -22.19 -19.53 -4.31
CA MET A 21 -23.31 -18.62 -4.59
C MET A 21 -22.77 -17.26 -5.04
N SER A 22 -21.77 -16.68 -4.36
CA SER A 22 -21.15 -15.42 -4.76
C SER A 22 -20.55 -15.44 -6.16
N LEU A 23 -19.84 -16.52 -6.51
CA LEU A 23 -19.18 -16.67 -7.82
C LEU A 23 -20.18 -16.83 -8.98
N ARG A 24 -21.38 -17.35 -8.72
CA ARG A 24 -22.37 -17.69 -9.75
C ARG A 24 -23.59 -16.78 -9.78
N MET A 25 -23.77 -15.94 -8.76
CA MET A 25 -24.91 -15.04 -8.66
C MET A 25 -24.90 -14.05 -9.81
N ASN A 26 -25.91 -14.11 -10.66
CA ASN A 26 -26.09 -13.14 -11.71
C ASN A 26 -26.86 -11.92 -11.18
N LEU A 27 -26.16 -10.78 -11.12
CA LEU A 27 -26.73 -9.49 -10.71
C LEU A 27 -27.53 -8.79 -11.83
N LEU A 28 -27.46 -9.24 -13.10
CA LEU A 28 -28.15 -8.63 -14.25
C LEU A 28 -29.65 -8.91 -14.31
N LYS A 29 -30.13 -10.05 -13.80
CA LYS A 29 -31.53 -10.47 -13.97
C LYS A 29 -32.47 -9.60 -13.11
N MET A 30 -32.96 -8.51 -13.72
CA MET A 30 -34.03 -7.65 -13.23
C MET A 30 -35.40 -8.35 -13.36
N ASP A 31 -36.32 -8.00 -12.47
CA ASP A 31 -37.56 -8.69 -12.11
C ASP A 31 -38.49 -9.17 -13.26
N TYR A 32 -38.83 -10.46 -13.27
CA TYR A 32 -39.99 -11.03 -14.00
C TYR A 32 -41.00 -11.66 -13.03
N LYS A 33 -42.30 -11.37 -13.15
CA LYS A 33 -43.41 -11.85 -12.26
C LYS A 33 -43.29 -13.35 -11.89
N GLY A 34 -43.18 -13.68 -10.60
CA GLY A 34 -43.03 -15.06 -10.10
C GLY A 34 -42.62 -15.18 -8.62
N ASN A 35 -42.55 -16.41 -8.10
CA ASN A 35 -42.16 -16.70 -6.71
C ASN A 35 -40.70 -16.24 -6.43
N PRO A 36 -40.45 -15.45 -5.37
CA PRO A 36 -39.12 -14.93 -5.05
C PRO A 36 -38.05 -16.01 -4.87
N LEU A 37 -38.39 -17.19 -4.33
CA LEU A 37 -37.44 -18.29 -4.16
C LEU A 37 -36.99 -18.86 -5.52
N LYS A 38 -37.92 -19.02 -6.46
CA LYS A 38 -37.62 -19.49 -7.81
C LYS A 38 -36.73 -18.50 -8.55
N ARG A 39 -37.03 -17.19 -8.43
CA ARG A 39 -36.19 -16.12 -9.01
C ARG A 39 -34.76 -16.10 -8.46
N TYR A 40 -34.60 -16.37 -7.17
CA TYR A 40 -33.29 -16.45 -6.55
C TYR A 40 -32.48 -17.64 -7.10
N LEU A 41 -33.13 -18.81 -7.21
CA LEU A 41 -32.51 -20.00 -7.79
C LEU A 41 -32.20 -19.82 -9.29
N ASP A 42 -33.06 -19.15 -10.05
CA ASP A 42 -32.84 -18.83 -11.47
C ASP A 42 -31.68 -17.83 -11.69
N ALA A 43 -31.34 -17.04 -10.67
CA ALA A 43 -30.20 -16.12 -10.69
C ALA A 43 -28.86 -16.83 -10.44
N LEU A 44 -28.88 -18.02 -9.82
CA LEU A 44 -27.75 -18.92 -9.80
C LEU A 44 -27.68 -19.59 -11.17
N SER A 45 -26.72 -19.15 -11.99
CA SER A 45 -26.46 -19.79 -13.29
C SER A 45 -26.21 -21.30 -13.10
N GLY A 46 -26.83 -22.15 -13.92
CA GLY A 46 -26.89 -23.60 -13.69
C GLY A 46 -25.53 -24.28 -13.43
N PHE A 47 -25.56 -25.35 -12.64
CA PHE A 47 -24.37 -26.10 -12.21
C PHE A 47 -23.84 -26.99 -13.34
N SER A 48 -22.74 -26.59 -13.98
CA SER A 48 -21.96 -27.46 -14.87
C SER A 48 -21.09 -28.43 -14.06
N LEU A 49 -20.58 -29.49 -14.71
CA LEU A 49 -19.68 -30.46 -14.09
C LEU A 49 -18.44 -29.78 -13.49
N ASP A 50 -17.87 -28.78 -14.18
CA ASP A 50 -16.75 -27.97 -13.70
C ASP A 50 -17.07 -27.24 -12.38
N GLN A 51 -18.32 -26.81 -12.19
CA GLN A 51 -18.75 -26.11 -10.98
C GLN A 51 -18.91 -27.06 -9.80
N LEU A 52 -19.31 -28.31 -10.03
CA LEU A 52 -19.33 -29.34 -9.00
C LEU A 52 -17.91 -29.68 -8.56
N ILE A 53 -16.97 -29.76 -9.50
CA ILE A 53 -15.53 -29.93 -9.20
C ILE A 53 -15.02 -28.74 -8.38
N LEU A 54 -15.33 -27.51 -8.81
CA LEU A 54 -14.92 -26.29 -8.10
C LEU A 54 -15.49 -26.26 -6.67
N PHE A 55 -16.77 -26.60 -6.50
CA PHE A 55 -17.41 -26.65 -5.19
C PHE A 55 -16.75 -27.68 -4.27
N ALA A 56 -16.51 -28.90 -4.76
CA ALA A 56 -15.77 -29.93 -4.01
C ALA A 56 -14.36 -29.45 -3.65
N GLY A 57 -13.66 -28.81 -4.60
CA GLY A 57 -12.35 -28.20 -4.40
C GLY A 57 -12.37 -27.13 -3.31
N MET A 58 -13.40 -26.26 -3.28
CA MET A 58 -13.54 -25.23 -2.24
C MET A 58 -13.83 -25.82 -0.86
N ILE A 59 -14.62 -26.89 -0.75
CA ILE A 59 -14.82 -27.59 0.53
C ILE A 59 -13.48 -28.11 1.05
N CYS A 60 -12.70 -28.78 0.18
CA CYS A 60 -11.38 -29.29 0.53
C CYS A 60 -10.42 -28.16 0.94
N LEU A 61 -10.45 -27.04 0.22
CA LEU A 61 -9.62 -25.86 0.49
C LEU A 61 -9.98 -25.20 1.82
N PHE A 62 -11.26 -24.92 2.09
CA PHE A 62 -11.70 -24.35 3.36
C PHE A 62 -11.44 -25.31 4.53
N TYR A 63 -11.66 -26.62 4.36
CA TYR A 63 -11.33 -27.60 5.39
C TYR A 63 -9.84 -27.62 5.69
N TYR A 64 -8.98 -27.61 4.66
CA TYR A 64 -7.53 -27.55 4.81
C TYR A 64 -7.08 -26.27 5.51
N MET A 65 -7.59 -25.10 5.09
CA MET A 65 -7.26 -23.82 5.75
C MET A 65 -7.69 -23.81 7.21
N LEU A 66 -8.92 -24.22 7.54
CA LEU A 66 -9.39 -24.29 8.93
C LEU A 66 -8.56 -25.27 9.78
N LYS A 67 -8.10 -26.37 9.18
CA LYS A 67 -7.23 -27.34 9.85
C LYS A 67 -5.85 -26.73 10.16
N GLU A 68 -5.24 -26.04 9.20
CA GLU A 68 -3.96 -25.36 9.37
C GLU A 68 -4.04 -24.19 10.36
N ILE A 69 -5.09 -23.36 10.28
CA ILE A 69 -5.34 -22.27 11.24
C ILE A 69 -5.45 -22.81 12.67
N GLN A 70 -6.11 -23.97 12.87
CA GLN A 70 -6.15 -24.57 14.20
C GLN A 70 -4.81 -25.16 14.63
N ARG A 71 -4.05 -25.76 13.71
CA ARG A 71 -2.72 -26.31 14.00
C ARG A 71 -1.78 -25.24 14.54
N TYR A 72 -1.94 -24.02 14.01
CA TYR A 72 -1.12 -22.85 14.28
C TYR A 72 -1.78 -21.83 15.21
N ARG A 73 -2.87 -22.24 15.87
CA ARG A 73 -3.63 -21.35 16.74
C ARG A 73 -2.75 -20.90 17.92
N PRO A 74 -2.60 -19.58 18.18
CA PRO A 74 -1.86 -19.10 19.33
C PRO A 74 -2.58 -19.52 20.63
N GLU A 75 -1.79 -19.80 21.67
CA GLU A 75 -2.31 -20.17 23.00
C GLU A 75 -3.22 -19.07 23.57
N ASN A 76 -2.91 -17.80 23.23
CA ASN A 76 -3.70 -16.65 23.60
C ASN A 76 -4.97 -16.52 22.72
N LYS A 77 -6.11 -16.95 23.27
CA LYS A 77 -7.43 -16.84 22.62
C LYS A 77 -7.84 -15.40 22.31
N ALA A 78 -7.32 -14.39 23.02
CA ALA A 78 -7.66 -12.99 22.75
C ALA A 78 -6.96 -12.46 21.49
N GLU A 79 -5.70 -12.87 21.27
CA GLU A 79 -4.91 -12.52 20.10
C GLU A 79 -5.48 -13.14 18.83
N PHE A 80 -5.78 -14.45 18.86
CA PHE A 80 -6.49 -15.14 17.77
C PHE A 80 -7.79 -14.44 17.34
N ARG A 81 -8.58 -13.95 18.31
CA ARG A 81 -9.83 -13.22 18.04
C ARG A 81 -9.58 -11.88 17.37
N LYS A 82 -8.50 -11.18 17.72
CA LYS A 82 -8.12 -9.92 17.08
C LYS A 82 -7.72 -10.16 15.63
N ASP A 83 -6.89 -11.17 15.35
CA ASP A 83 -6.46 -11.51 13.99
C ASP A 83 -7.65 -11.85 13.09
N CYS A 84 -8.58 -12.67 13.60
CA CYS A 84 -9.81 -13.02 12.90
C CYS A 84 -10.69 -11.79 12.64
N CYS A 85 -10.77 -10.85 13.59
CA CYS A 85 -11.51 -9.61 13.42
C CYS A 85 -10.88 -8.69 12.36
N CYS A 86 -9.56 -8.50 12.42
CA CYS A 86 -8.81 -7.71 11.43
C CYS A 86 -8.96 -8.29 10.03
N ALA A 87 -8.80 -9.60 9.88
CA ALA A 87 -8.97 -10.27 8.59
C ALA A 87 -10.43 -10.27 8.11
N GLY A 88 -11.40 -10.35 9.03
CA GLY A 88 -12.81 -10.20 8.71
C GLY A 88 -13.14 -8.81 8.18
N LEU A 89 -12.66 -7.75 8.83
CA LEU A 89 -12.82 -6.36 8.38
C LEU A 89 -12.17 -6.11 7.01
N LEU A 90 -10.94 -6.60 6.81
CA LEU A 90 -10.23 -6.47 5.55
C LEU A 90 -10.90 -7.28 4.42
N GLY A 91 -11.34 -8.51 4.73
CA GLY A 91 -12.06 -9.35 3.80
C GLY A 91 -13.41 -8.74 3.40
N PHE A 92 -14.10 -8.09 4.33
CA PHE A 92 -15.34 -7.36 4.07
C PHE A 92 -15.11 -6.16 3.15
N PHE A 93 -14.03 -5.39 3.40
CA PHE A 93 -13.65 -4.28 2.53
C PHE A 93 -13.38 -4.75 1.09
N PHE A 94 -12.59 -5.82 0.91
CA PHE A 94 -12.35 -6.39 -0.42
C PHE A 94 -13.62 -6.93 -1.07
N ALA A 95 -14.53 -7.53 -0.30
CA ALA A 95 -15.81 -7.99 -0.81
C ALA A 95 -16.68 -6.83 -1.32
N ILE A 96 -16.69 -5.67 -0.64
CA ILE A 96 -17.36 -4.46 -1.14
C ILE A 96 -16.73 -4.00 -2.44
N CYS A 97 -15.40 -3.88 -2.51
CA CYS A 97 -14.71 -3.46 -3.73
C CYS A 97 -15.05 -4.38 -4.91
N MET A 98 -15.07 -5.70 -4.70
CA MET A 98 -15.42 -6.68 -5.73
C MET A 98 -16.87 -6.53 -6.20
N ILE A 99 -17.82 -6.35 -5.28
CA ILE A 99 -19.24 -6.25 -5.63
C ILE A 99 -19.55 -4.94 -6.35
N VAL A 100 -18.99 -3.84 -5.87
CA VAL A 100 -19.13 -2.52 -6.51
C VAL A 100 -18.47 -2.53 -7.88
N GLY A 101 -17.25 -3.06 -7.98
CA GLY A 101 -16.53 -3.19 -9.25
C GLY A 101 -17.32 -4.01 -10.28
N ASN A 102 -17.81 -5.18 -9.88
CA ASN A 102 -18.62 -6.04 -10.74
C ASN A 102 -19.96 -5.37 -11.13
N ALA A 103 -20.62 -4.65 -10.21
CA ALA A 103 -21.85 -3.95 -10.53
C ALA A 103 -21.65 -2.84 -11.58
N ILE A 104 -20.57 -2.07 -11.45
CA ILE A 104 -20.21 -1.00 -12.39
C ILE A 104 -19.77 -1.58 -13.74
N GLU A 105 -18.93 -2.63 -13.74
CA GLU A 105 -18.45 -3.27 -14.97
C GLU A 105 -19.61 -3.84 -15.80
N VAL A 106 -20.58 -4.45 -15.14
CA VAL A 106 -21.66 -5.18 -15.79
C VAL A 106 -22.87 -4.29 -16.13
N ASN A 107 -23.20 -3.30 -15.29
CA ASN A 107 -24.41 -2.47 -15.46
C ASN A 107 -24.13 -0.98 -15.68
N GLY A 108 -22.88 -0.52 -15.56
CA GLY A 108 -22.54 0.91 -15.58
C GLY A 108 -23.03 1.69 -14.35
N GLU A 109 -23.81 1.08 -13.46
CA GLU A 109 -24.47 1.73 -12.32
C GLU A 109 -24.49 0.83 -11.07
N LEU A 110 -24.59 1.48 -9.90
CA LEU A 110 -24.75 0.82 -8.60
C LEU A 110 -26.19 0.35 -8.32
N SER A 111 -27.14 0.77 -9.16
CA SER A 111 -28.57 0.51 -9.01
C SER A 111 -28.89 -0.98 -8.95
N ALA A 112 -28.11 -1.80 -9.66
CA ALA A 112 -28.15 -3.26 -9.60
C ALA A 112 -27.80 -3.88 -8.23
N LEU A 113 -27.40 -3.12 -7.20
CA LEU A 113 -27.15 -3.69 -5.87
C LEU A 113 -28.35 -3.57 -4.93
N TYR A 114 -29.19 -2.56 -5.13
CA TYR A 114 -30.25 -2.19 -4.18
C TYR A 114 -31.64 -2.00 -4.80
N MET A 115 -31.77 -2.08 -6.13
CA MET A 115 -33.08 -2.05 -6.80
C MET A 115 -33.88 -3.31 -6.50
N GLY A 116 -34.69 -3.26 -5.45
CA GLY A 116 -35.63 -4.31 -5.06
C GLY A 116 -35.13 -5.22 -3.94
N LYS A 117 -36.08 -5.78 -3.17
CA LYS A 117 -35.78 -6.65 -2.01
C LYS A 117 -34.97 -7.90 -2.39
N LEU A 118 -35.25 -8.48 -3.55
CA LEU A 118 -34.53 -9.66 -4.06
C LEU A 118 -33.08 -9.31 -4.41
N GLN A 119 -32.85 -8.15 -5.02
CA GLN A 119 -31.52 -7.73 -5.43
C GLN A 119 -30.64 -7.42 -4.22
N ILE A 120 -31.21 -6.77 -3.19
CA ILE A 120 -30.55 -6.60 -1.88
C ILE A 120 -30.13 -7.98 -1.31
N PHE A 121 -31.01 -8.98 -1.39
CA PHE A 121 -30.71 -10.32 -0.90
C PHE A 121 -29.61 -11.04 -1.70
N LYS A 122 -29.58 -10.88 -3.04
CA LYS A 122 -28.48 -11.36 -3.88
C LYS A 122 -27.16 -10.67 -3.49
N SER A 123 -27.16 -9.34 -3.37
CA SER A 123 -25.99 -8.55 -2.99
C SER A 123 -25.43 -8.96 -1.62
N ILE A 124 -26.30 -9.18 -0.63
CA ILE A 124 -25.90 -9.65 0.71
C ILE A 124 -25.27 -11.05 0.63
N THR A 125 -25.86 -11.96 -0.15
CA THR A 125 -25.31 -13.31 -0.33
C THR A 125 -23.92 -13.25 -0.96
N VAL A 126 -23.77 -12.45 -2.02
CA VAL A 126 -22.49 -12.26 -2.70
C VAL A 126 -21.45 -11.69 -1.73
N LEU A 127 -21.85 -10.71 -0.91
CA LEU A 127 -21.01 -10.04 0.10
C LEU A 127 -20.53 -11.01 1.17
N ILE A 128 -21.41 -11.85 1.70
CA ILE A 128 -21.07 -12.87 2.70
C ILE A 128 -20.05 -13.85 2.10
N GLY A 129 -20.30 -14.41 0.92
CA GLY A 129 -19.43 -15.44 0.36
C GLY A 129 -18.05 -14.91 -0.05
N TYR A 130 -17.94 -13.68 -0.55
CA TYR A 130 -16.63 -13.05 -0.80
C TYR A 130 -15.92 -12.66 0.50
N THR A 131 -16.65 -12.18 1.52
CA THR A 131 -16.05 -11.88 2.83
C THR A 131 -15.48 -13.15 3.46
N CYS A 132 -16.21 -14.26 3.41
CA CYS A 132 -15.74 -15.57 3.88
C CYS A 132 -14.48 -16.02 3.12
N LEU A 133 -14.46 -15.88 1.78
CA LEU A 133 -13.31 -16.25 0.97
C LEU A 133 -12.08 -15.41 1.32
N PHE A 134 -12.19 -14.08 1.26
CA PHE A 134 -11.06 -13.19 1.51
C PHE A 134 -10.54 -13.28 2.94
N SER A 135 -11.41 -13.28 3.94
CA SER A 135 -10.99 -13.43 5.34
C SER A 135 -10.25 -14.73 5.58
N SER A 136 -10.71 -15.85 5.00
CA SER A 136 -10.05 -17.15 5.15
C SER A 136 -8.68 -17.19 4.52
N VAL A 137 -8.55 -16.64 3.30
CA VAL A 137 -7.27 -16.55 2.59
C VAL A 137 -6.30 -15.66 3.37
N ILE A 138 -6.76 -14.51 3.84
CA ILE A 138 -5.95 -13.58 4.64
C ILE A 138 -5.44 -14.27 5.91
N ILE A 139 -6.33 -14.88 6.70
CA ILE A 139 -5.95 -15.58 7.94
C ILE A 139 -4.97 -16.73 7.64
N TYR A 140 -5.23 -17.52 6.60
CA TYR A 140 -4.34 -18.60 6.19
C TYR A 140 -2.94 -18.07 5.82
N LEU A 141 -2.86 -16.98 5.05
CA LEU A 141 -1.59 -16.36 4.67
C LEU A 141 -0.84 -15.82 5.89
N PHE A 142 -1.52 -15.14 6.82
CA PHE A 142 -0.92 -14.64 8.05
C PHE A 142 -0.31 -15.78 8.88
N TYR A 143 -1.09 -16.82 9.19
CA TYR A 143 -0.55 -17.94 9.99
C TYR A 143 0.56 -18.70 9.26
N LYS A 144 0.42 -18.93 7.96
CA LYS A 144 1.50 -19.57 7.20
C LYS A 144 2.76 -18.72 7.21
N TRP A 145 2.63 -17.40 7.10
CA TRP A 145 3.76 -16.47 7.14
C TRP A 145 4.46 -16.47 8.50
N ASP A 146 3.70 -16.41 9.60
CA ASP A 146 4.24 -16.46 10.97
C ASP A 146 4.98 -17.77 11.27
N HIS A 147 4.56 -18.88 10.67
CA HIS A 147 5.25 -20.16 10.83
C HIS A 147 6.44 -20.36 9.88
N LEU A 148 6.42 -19.73 8.70
CA LEU A 148 7.59 -19.69 7.82
C LEU A 148 8.74 -18.87 8.45
N THR A 149 8.42 -17.84 9.24
CA THR A 149 9.42 -17.04 9.97
C THR A 149 9.93 -17.75 11.23
N LEU A 150 9.12 -18.54 11.93
CA LEU A 150 9.57 -19.36 13.08
C LEU A 150 10.54 -20.50 12.69
N CYS A 151 10.52 -20.96 11.44
CA CYS A 151 11.52 -21.90 10.93
C CYS A 151 12.88 -21.25 10.58
N GLN A 152 13.06 -19.94 10.81
CA GLN A 152 14.38 -19.33 10.84
C GLN A 152 15.02 -19.55 12.21
N ASN A 153 15.22 -20.82 12.57
CA ASN A 153 16.11 -21.17 13.67
C ASN A 153 17.51 -20.65 13.33
N SER A 154 18.08 -19.94 14.30
CA SER A 154 19.37 -19.24 14.37
C SER A 154 20.63 -20.09 14.08
N ASN A 155 20.49 -21.27 13.47
CA ASN A 155 21.58 -22.21 13.23
C ASN A 155 22.09 -22.21 11.78
N ASP A 156 21.31 -21.71 10.82
CA ASP A 156 21.73 -21.67 9.40
C ASP A 156 22.59 -20.43 9.03
N GLU A 157 22.72 -19.45 9.93
CA GLU A 157 23.53 -18.24 9.70
C GLU A 157 25.04 -18.55 9.56
N LYS A 158 25.51 -19.72 10.01
CA LYS A 158 26.94 -20.08 9.93
C LYS A 158 27.38 -20.74 8.62
N ILE A 159 26.47 -21.12 7.71
CA ILE A 159 26.82 -22.00 6.57
C ILE A 159 27.04 -21.23 5.24
N VAL A 160 26.64 -19.96 5.14
CA VAL A 160 26.61 -19.24 3.85
C VAL A 160 27.97 -18.65 3.41
N SER A 161 29.05 -18.83 4.18
CA SER A 161 30.26 -18.00 4.06
C SER A 161 31.31 -18.38 3.00
N LYS A 162 31.10 -19.41 2.14
CA LYS A 162 32.17 -19.91 1.24
C LYS A 162 31.94 -19.87 -0.27
N THR A 163 30.80 -19.41 -0.78
CA THR A 163 30.57 -19.20 -2.23
C THR A 163 30.62 -17.71 -2.62
N PHE A 164 30.73 -17.38 -3.92
CA PHE A 164 30.77 -16.00 -4.43
C PHE A 164 29.60 -15.14 -3.90
N GLY A 165 28.40 -15.74 -3.79
CA GLY A 165 27.24 -15.10 -3.15
C GLY A 165 27.42 -14.85 -1.64
N GLY A 166 28.24 -15.65 -0.95
CA GLY A 166 28.53 -15.50 0.48
C GLY A 166 29.27 -14.22 0.84
N ARG A 167 30.21 -13.76 0.00
CA ARG A 167 30.93 -12.49 0.23
C ARG A 167 30.00 -11.28 0.09
N TYR A 168 29.19 -11.25 -0.98
CA TYR A 168 28.21 -10.18 -1.19
C TYR A 168 27.15 -10.19 -0.08
N LEU A 169 26.59 -11.35 0.26
CA LEU A 169 25.60 -11.47 1.34
C LEU A 169 26.18 -11.05 2.69
N SER A 170 27.43 -11.40 2.99
CA SER A 170 28.13 -10.93 4.19
C SER A 170 28.33 -9.40 4.18
N PHE A 171 28.65 -8.80 3.03
CA PHE A 171 28.74 -7.35 2.91
C PHE A 171 27.37 -6.66 3.05
N LEU A 172 26.31 -7.24 2.47
CA LEU A 172 24.93 -6.79 2.65
C LEU A 172 24.47 -6.92 4.11
N GLU A 173 24.96 -7.91 4.84
CA GLU A 173 24.66 -8.09 6.26
C GLU A 173 25.34 -7.03 7.13
N ASN A 174 26.63 -6.78 6.91
CA ASN A 174 27.40 -5.83 7.73
C ASN A 174 27.14 -4.36 7.38
N HIS A 175 26.91 -4.06 6.09
CA HIS A 175 26.74 -2.71 5.57
C HIS A 175 25.46 -2.60 4.74
N THR A 176 24.32 -3.01 5.30
CA THR A 176 23.06 -3.17 4.55
C THR A 176 22.64 -1.95 3.75
N PHE A 177 22.69 -0.76 4.32
CA PHE A 177 22.33 0.46 3.61
C PHE A 177 23.27 0.74 2.44
N LEU A 178 24.58 0.77 2.70
CA LEU A 178 25.59 1.11 1.69
C LEU A 178 25.62 0.07 0.57
N CYS A 179 25.61 -1.21 0.92
CA CYS A 179 25.57 -2.32 -0.04
C CYS A 179 24.32 -2.25 -0.92
N SER A 180 23.14 -2.03 -0.32
CA SER A 180 21.88 -1.88 -1.09
C SER A 180 21.94 -0.67 -2.02
N PHE A 181 22.43 0.46 -1.54
CA PHE A 181 22.50 1.70 -2.30
C PHE A 181 23.44 1.56 -3.50
N LEU A 182 24.65 1.06 -3.28
CA LEU A 182 25.61 0.82 -4.35
C LEU A 182 25.11 -0.21 -5.37
N THR A 183 24.43 -1.26 -4.90
CA THR A 183 23.83 -2.27 -5.79
C THR A 183 22.78 -1.65 -6.71
N ILE A 184 21.89 -0.81 -6.17
CA ILE A 184 20.90 -0.08 -6.97
C ILE A 184 21.62 0.85 -7.95
N VAL A 185 22.55 1.69 -7.48
CA VAL A 185 23.28 2.63 -8.36
C VAL A 185 23.96 1.89 -9.52
N VAL A 186 24.70 0.83 -9.24
CA VAL A 186 25.46 0.08 -10.27
C VAL A 186 24.52 -0.59 -11.27
N LEU A 187 23.47 -1.28 -10.81
CA LEU A 187 22.52 -1.94 -11.71
C LEU A 187 21.71 -0.94 -12.55
N TYR A 188 21.54 0.29 -12.04
CA TYR A 188 20.80 1.33 -12.74
C TYR A 188 21.64 2.15 -13.72
N ILE A 189 22.97 2.02 -13.75
CA ILE A 189 23.84 2.76 -14.68
C ILE A 189 23.34 2.70 -16.14
N PRO A 190 23.03 1.53 -16.73
CA PRO A 190 22.55 1.48 -18.11
C PRO A 190 21.25 2.27 -18.30
N TYR A 191 20.33 2.19 -17.34
CA TYR A 191 19.06 2.91 -17.39
C TYR A 191 19.24 4.42 -17.20
N ILE A 192 20.17 4.86 -16.35
CA ILE A 192 20.53 6.29 -16.22
C ILE A 192 20.97 6.85 -17.57
N VAL A 193 21.85 6.12 -18.27
CA VAL A 193 22.38 6.54 -19.58
C VAL A 193 21.26 6.58 -20.63
N CYS A 194 20.42 5.54 -20.70
CA CYS A 194 19.31 5.48 -21.66
C CYS A 194 18.19 6.48 -21.39
N SER A 195 18.05 6.98 -20.16
CA SER A 195 16.95 7.86 -19.77
C SER A 195 17.26 9.35 -19.94
N TYR A 196 18.46 9.72 -20.40
CA TYR A 196 18.80 11.13 -20.63
C TYR A 196 17.93 11.75 -21.75
N PRO A 197 17.33 12.96 -21.55
CA PRO A 197 17.45 13.79 -20.37
C PRO A 197 16.52 13.41 -19.22
N ALA A 198 15.32 12.91 -19.49
CA ALA A 198 14.43 12.24 -18.54
C ALA A 198 13.30 11.59 -19.34
N ILE A 199 12.56 10.65 -18.75
CA ILE A 199 11.34 10.11 -19.38
C ILE A 199 10.18 11.02 -19.00
N LEU A 200 9.63 11.80 -19.95
CA LEU A 200 8.57 12.77 -19.66
C LEU A 200 7.18 12.12 -19.70
N GLN A 201 6.38 12.37 -18.66
CA GLN A 201 4.96 12.04 -18.58
C GLN A 201 4.11 13.23 -19.07
N GLY A 202 2.84 13.01 -19.44
CA GLY A 202 1.93 14.06 -19.92
C GLY A 202 1.82 15.30 -19.00
N ASP A 203 1.83 15.12 -17.68
CA ASP A 203 1.77 16.23 -16.71
C ASP A 203 3.08 17.06 -16.64
N ALA A 204 4.19 16.56 -17.20
CA ALA A 204 5.51 17.18 -17.07
C ALA A 204 5.54 18.63 -17.53
N GLN A 205 4.85 18.90 -18.64
CA GLN A 205 4.78 20.22 -19.22
C GLN A 205 4.20 21.25 -18.23
N ASP A 206 3.19 20.85 -17.46
CA ASP A 206 2.41 21.80 -16.66
C ASP A 206 3.18 22.31 -15.46
N PHE A 207 3.87 21.42 -14.73
CA PHE A 207 4.70 21.87 -13.62
C PHE A 207 6.04 22.48 -14.06
N ILE A 208 6.52 22.21 -15.28
CA ILE A 208 7.63 23.00 -15.86
C ILE A 208 7.16 24.44 -16.13
N LEU A 209 6.07 24.62 -16.88
CA LEU A 209 5.54 25.95 -17.22
C LEU A 209 5.13 26.74 -15.99
N GLN A 210 4.49 26.06 -15.03
CA GLN A 210 4.10 26.64 -13.75
C GLN A 210 5.31 27.16 -12.96
N GLY A 211 6.45 26.44 -12.99
CA GLY A 211 7.69 26.90 -12.36
C GLY A 211 8.24 28.19 -12.98
N TYR A 212 8.04 28.40 -14.28
CA TYR A 212 8.42 29.63 -15.00
C TYR A 212 7.34 30.71 -14.97
N ASN A 213 6.25 30.50 -14.24
CA ASN A 213 5.07 31.38 -14.26
C ASN A 213 4.55 31.63 -15.69
N LEU A 214 4.45 30.57 -16.49
CA LEU A 214 3.91 30.60 -17.85
C LEU A 214 2.53 29.91 -17.90
N PRO A 215 1.65 30.31 -18.83
CA PRO A 215 0.35 29.68 -18.99
C PRO A 215 0.50 28.23 -19.46
N SER A 216 -0.31 27.35 -18.86
CA SER A 216 -0.51 25.95 -19.25
C SER A 216 -2.00 25.62 -19.43
N LEU A 217 -2.31 24.49 -20.06
CA LEU A 217 -3.69 24.01 -20.27
C LEU A 217 -4.48 23.93 -18.95
N GLN A 218 -3.80 23.67 -17.84
CA GLN A 218 -4.38 23.53 -16.52
C GLN A 218 -4.66 24.92 -15.95
N SER A 219 -3.76 25.87 -16.15
CA SER A 219 -3.96 27.25 -15.69
C SER A 219 -5.12 27.95 -16.40
N GLU A 220 -5.39 27.62 -17.67
CA GLU A 220 -6.53 28.16 -18.42
C GLU A 220 -7.87 27.59 -17.94
N ARG A 221 -7.87 26.38 -17.38
CA ARG A 221 -9.07 25.70 -16.87
C ARG A 221 -9.36 26.00 -15.39
N LEU A 222 -8.47 26.69 -14.69
CA LEU A 222 -8.57 26.96 -13.25
C LEU A 222 -8.91 28.43 -12.98
N VAL A 223 -9.72 28.67 -11.95
CA VAL A 223 -9.90 30.03 -11.41
C VAL A 223 -8.70 30.34 -10.52
N LEU A 224 -7.76 31.13 -11.05
CA LEU A 224 -6.55 31.53 -10.32
C LEU A 224 -6.87 32.60 -9.27
N LEU A 225 -6.22 32.52 -8.10
CA LEU A 225 -6.31 33.55 -7.05
C LEU A 225 -5.81 34.91 -7.55
N ASN A 226 -4.79 34.89 -8.40
CA ASN A 226 -4.26 36.06 -9.07
C ASN A 226 -3.99 35.70 -10.54
N LYS A 227 -4.54 36.49 -11.47
CA LYS A 227 -4.40 36.26 -12.91
C LYS A 227 -2.95 36.36 -13.43
N ASN A 228 -2.06 37.00 -12.68
CA ASN A 228 -0.65 37.16 -13.04
C ASN A 228 0.25 36.05 -12.45
N VAL A 229 -0.32 35.14 -11.66
CA VAL A 229 0.41 34.04 -11.01
C VAL A 229 -0.20 32.71 -11.42
N TYR A 230 0.54 31.96 -12.22
CA TYR A 230 0.14 30.65 -12.75
C TYR A 230 0.46 29.50 -11.78
N LEU A 231 1.25 29.77 -10.72
CA LEU A 231 1.45 28.84 -9.61
C LEU A 231 0.11 28.56 -8.92
N ASN A 232 -0.25 27.29 -8.86
CA ASN A 232 -1.53 26.80 -8.38
C ASN A 232 -1.39 25.42 -7.74
N ALA A 233 -2.41 24.99 -7.00
CA ALA A 233 -2.37 23.77 -6.21
C ALA A 233 -2.64 22.46 -7.00
N HIS A 234 -2.84 22.53 -8.33
CA HIS A 234 -3.04 21.32 -9.14
C HIS A 234 -1.83 20.38 -9.09
N HIS A 235 -0.63 20.95 -8.95
CA HIS A 235 0.59 20.21 -8.68
C HIS A 235 1.21 20.70 -7.36
N PRO A 236 1.87 19.80 -6.61
CA PRO A 236 2.53 20.19 -5.38
C PRO A 236 3.61 21.25 -5.63
N VAL A 237 3.42 22.43 -5.02
CA VAL A 237 4.29 23.61 -5.19
C VAL A 237 5.76 23.27 -4.91
N ALA A 238 6.03 22.46 -3.88
CA ALA A 238 7.40 22.06 -3.53
C ALA A 238 8.09 21.28 -4.66
N TYR A 239 7.37 20.38 -5.33
CA TYR A 239 7.92 19.63 -6.46
C TYR A 239 8.10 20.52 -7.70
N THR A 240 7.12 21.37 -8.00
CA THR A 240 7.20 22.39 -9.07
C THR A 240 8.43 23.29 -8.90
N MET A 241 8.69 23.77 -7.68
CA MET A 241 9.85 24.61 -7.37
C MET A 241 11.17 23.85 -7.46
N LEU A 242 11.21 22.59 -6.99
CA LEU A 242 12.40 21.74 -7.16
C LEU A 242 12.76 21.58 -8.64
N VAL A 243 11.77 21.34 -9.50
CA VAL A 243 11.94 21.27 -10.95
C VAL A 243 12.52 22.58 -11.48
N HIS A 244 11.91 23.71 -11.15
CA HIS A 244 12.37 25.02 -11.62
C HIS A 244 13.81 25.33 -11.20
N ILE A 245 14.17 25.08 -9.95
CA ILE A 245 15.52 25.29 -9.43
C ILE A 245 16.52 24.41 -10.19
N CYS A 246 16.23 23.13 -10.38
CA CYS A 246 17.11 22.23 -11.13
C CYS A 246 17.27 22.65 -12.59
N MET A 247 16.21 23.15 -13.22
CA MET A 247 16.24 23.68 -14.58
C MET A 247 17.13 24.92 -14.69
N ILE A 248 17.03 25.86 -13.74
CA ILE A 248 17.93 27.02 -13.65
C ILE A 248 19.38 26.56 -13.48
N ILE A 249 19.65 25.62 -12.56
CA ILE A 249 20.99 25.09 -12.32
C ILE A 249 21.55 24.46 -13.59
N GLY A 250 20.75 23.63 -14.29
CA GLY A 250 21.13 23.01 -15.55
C GLY A 250 21.47 24.04 -16.64
N LYS A 251 20.65 25.08 -16.75
CA LYS A 251 20.88 26.17 -17.69
C LYS A 251 22.12 27.01 -17.34
N PHE A 252 22.37 27.25 -16.06
CA PHE A 252 23.50 28.05 -15.61
C PHE A 252 24.82 27.29 -15.73
N LEU A 253 24.91 26.05 -15.22
CA LEU A 253 26.15 25.28 -15.18
C LEU A 253 26.49 24.61 -16.52
N PHE A 254 25.49 24.07 -17.22
CA PHE A 254 25.70 23.25 -18.42
C PHE A 254 25.16 23.90 -19.69
N LYS A 255 24.62 25.12 -19.60
CA LYS A 255 23.98 25.85 -20.71
C LYS A 255 22.82 25.08 -21.38
N SER A 256 22.29 24.04 -20.72
CA SER A 256 21.35 23.08 -21.30
C SER A 256 20.16 22.82 -20.38
N TRP A 257 18.95 22.95 -20.92
CA TRP A 257 17.70 22.59 -20.23
C TRP A 257 17.59 21.08 -20.00
N ASN A 258 18.11 20.29 -20.94
CA ASN A 258 18.18 18.83 -20.84
C ASN A 258 19.01 18.39 -19.64
N ALA A 259 20.09 19.11 -19.32
CA ALA A 259 20.87 18.85 -18.12
C ALA A 259 20.08 19.14 -16.83
N GLY A 260 19.20 20.15 -16.85
CA GLY A 260 18.32 20.46 -15.74
C GLY A 260 17.24 19.39 -15.50
N LEU A 261 16.59 18.91 -16.56
CA LEU A 261 15.65 17.79 -16.50
C LEU A 261 16.34 16.53 -15.96
N PHE A 262 17.54 16.25 -16.46
CA PHE A 262 18.33 15.12 -15.98
C PHE A 262 18.69 15.24 -14.50
N LEU A 263 19.06 16.43 -14.03
CA LEU A 263 19.34 16.68 -12.62
C LEU A 263 18.14 16.36 -11.72
N VAL A 264 16.91 16.73 -12.13
CA VAL A 264 15.70 16.35 -11.38
C VAL A 264 15.54 14.84 -11.33
N SER A 265 15.65 14.16 -12.47
CA SER A 265 15.51 12.70 -12.54
C SER A 265 16.58 11.99 -11.71
N LEU A 266 17.79 12.54 -11.65
CA LEU A 266 18.89 12.03 -10.85
C LEU A 266 18.65 12.22 -9.35
N ILE A 267 18.15 13.39 -8.93
CA ILE A 267 17.76 13.65 -7.53
C ILE A 267 16.65 12.67 -7.10
N GLN A 268 15.63 12.50 -7.95
CA GLN A 268 14.55 11.54 -7.72
C GLN A 268 15.09 10.11 -7.58
N PHE A 269 15.99 9.71 -8.48
CA PHE A 269 16.62 8.38 -8.44
C PHE A 269 17.44 8.17 -7.16
N VAL A 270 18.31 9.12 -6.80
CA VAL A 270 19.14 9.04 -5.58
C VAL A 270 18.25 8.98 -4.33
N PHE A 271 17.17 9.76 -4.31
CA PHE A 271 16.18 9.71 -3.23
C PHE A 271 15.50 8.34 -3.15
N ALA A 272 14.99 7.81 -4.27
CA ALA A 272 14.37 6.49 -4.34
C ALA A 272 15.34 5.37 -3.90
N ALA A 273 16.56 5.37 -4.42
CA ALA A 273 17.60 4.41 -4.06
C ALA A 273 17.93 4.46 -2.56
N SER A 274 17.97 5.67 -1.98
CA SER A 274 18.20 5.85 -0.54
C SER A 274 17.05 5.30 0.29
N VAL A 275 15.79 5.55 -0.10
CA VAL A 275 14.62 5.02 0.61
C VAL A 275 14.55 3.49 0.53
N ILE A 276 14.77 2.91 -0.65
CA ILE A 276 14.80 1.44 -0.80
C ILE A 276 15.92 0.84 0.05
N SER A 277 17.11 1.44 0.04
CA SER A 277 18.24 0.99 0.87
C SER A 277 17.95 1.11 2.36
N TYR A 278 17.23 2.15 2.77
CA TYR A 278 16.77 2.32 4.14
C TYR A 278 15.70 1.28 4.52
N PHE A 279 14.79 0.94 3.60
CA PHE A 279 13.83 -0.14 3.79
C PHE A 279 14.52 -1.50 3.97
N VAL A 280 15.50 -1.85 3.14
CA VAL A 280 16.26 -3.10 3.29
C VAL A 280 17.06 -3.11 4.60
N LYS A 281 17.66 -1.98 4.99
CA LYS A 281 18.27 -1.82 6.32
C LYS A 281 17.26 -2.06 7.43
N PHE A 282 16.05 -1.50 7.33
CA PHE A 282 15.00 -1.69 8.31
C PHE A 282 14.58 -3.17 8.42
N LEU A 283 14.43 -3.90 7.31
CA LEU A 283 14.18 -5.35 7.35
C LEU A 283 15.30 -6.10 8.10
N ARG A 284 16.57 -5.71 7.91
CA ARG A 284 17.69 -6.28 8.65
C ARG A 284 17.69 -5.91 10.13
N GLU A 285 17.28 -4.69 10.48
CA GLU A 285 17.07 -4.31 11.89
C GLU A 285 15.97 -5.16 12.57
N LEU A 286 15.00 -5.66 11.79
CA LEU A 286 13.99 -6.62 12.24
C LEU A 286 14.48 -8.08 12.25
N ARG A 287 15.77 -8.34 11.98
CA ARG A 287 16.37 -9.67 11.89
C ARG A 287 15.75 -10.58 10.81
N VAL A 288 15.17 -10.00 9.75
CA VAL A 288 14.70 -10.76 8.58
C VAL A 288 15.89 -11.41 7.88
N ASN A 289 15.80 -12.70 7.55
CA ASN A 289 16.86 -13.45 6.86
C ASN A 289 17.46 -12.69 5.65
N ILE A 290 18.79 -12.68 5.57
CA ILE A 290 19.55 -11.92 4.56
C ILE A 290 19.18 -12.31 3.12
N LYS A 291 18.80 -13.57 2.88
CA LYS A 291 18.34 -14.04 1.56
C LYS A 291 17.03 -13.36 1.15
N ILE A 292 16.12 -13.14 2.09
CA ILE A 292 14.86 -12.42 1.83
C ILE A 292 15.16 -10.95 1.55
N CYS A 293 16.05 -10.32 2.34
CA CYS A 293 16.50 -8.96 2.09
C CYS A 293 17.13 -8.79 0.70
N PHE A 294 17.96 -9.77 0.28
CA PHE A 294 18.55 -9.79 -1.05
C PHE A 294 17.49 -9.92 -2.15
N VAL A 295 16.53 -10.86 -2.02
CA VAL A 295 15.44 -11.03 -2.98
C VAL A 295 14.59 -9.75 -3.09
N SER A 296 14.27 -9.11 -1.97
CA SER A 296 13.56 -7.83 -1.95
C SER A 296 14.33 -6.72 -2.66
N LEU A 297 15.65 -6.63 -2.43
CA LEU A 297 16.53 -5.66 -3.12
C LEU A 297 16.54 -5.89 -4.63
N ILE A 298 16.72 -7.15 -5.06
CA ILE A 298 16.76 -7.52 -6.49
C ILE A 298 15.42 -7.23 -7.16
N TYR A 299 14.29 -7.48 -6.49
CA TYR A 299 12.96 -7.12 -7.02
C TYR A 299 12.85 -5.65 -7.43
N TYR A 300 13.36 -4.72 -6.60
CA TYR A 300 13.40 -3.29 -6.94
C TYR A 300 14.35 -2.97 -8.09
N CYS A 301 15.33 -3.82 -8.38
CA CYS A 301 16.30 -3.62 -9.46
C CYS A 301 15.84 -4.18 -10.80
N ILE A 302 15.07 -5.26 -10.81
CA ILE A 302 14.70 -5.98 -12.04
C ILE A 302 13.26 -5.75 -12.48
N SER A 303 12.38 -5.30 -11.56
CA SER A 303 10.97 -5.10 -11.89
C SER A 303 10.83 -4.04 -12.99
N PRO A 304 10.30 -4.39 -14.19
CA PRO A 304 10.22 -3.46 -15.33
C PRO A 304 9.47 -2.18 -14.99
N ARG A 305 8.47 -2.31 -14.11
CA ARG A 305 7.70 -1.18 -13.61
C ARG A 305 8.61 -0.24 -12.81
N MET A 306 9.34 -0.76 -11.82
CA MET A 306 10.24 0.06 -11.00
C MET A 306 11.30 0.76 -11.86
N VAL A 307 11.91 0.01 -12.78
CA VAL A 307 12.93 0.54 -13.70
C VAL A 307 12.40 1.72 -14.51
N SER A 308 11.20 1.60 -15.08
CA SER A 308 10.58 2.66 -15.89
C SER A 308 10.21 3.88 -15.05
N TYR A 309 9.72 3.67 -13.81
CA TYR A 309 9.29 4.78 -12.94
C TYR A 309 10.45 5.54 -12.28
N MET A 310 11.62 4.93 -12.06
CA MET A 310 12.73 5.63 -11.39
C MET A 310 13.20 6.89 -12.13
N PHE A 311 13.16 6.88 -13.47
CA PHE A 311 13.49 8.04 -14.32
C PHE A 311 12.28 8.72 -14.96
N LEU A 312 11.07 8.26 -14.65
CA LEU A 312 9.85 8.93 -15.06
C LEU A 312 9.76 10.26 -14.32
N PHE A 313 9.75 11.34 -15.08
CA PHE A 313 9.67 12.70 -14.59
C PHE A 313 8.24 12.98 -14.09
N SER A 314 7.99 12.60 -12.84
CA SER A 314 6.67 12.69 -12.24
C SER A 314 6.75 12.89 -10.74
N LYS A 315 5.91 13.81 -10.24
CA LYS A 315 5.64 13.98 -8.81
C LYS A 315 5.29 12.66 -8.14
N ASP A 316 4.51 11.79 -8.81
CA ASP A 316 3.94 10.58 -8.22
C ASP A 316 5.03 9.62 -7.73
N VAL A 317 6.15 9.56 -8.43
CA VAL A 317 7.31 8.73 -8.07
C VAL A 317 7.91 9.22 -6.75
N PHE A 318 8.12 10.54 -6.65
CA PHE A 318 8.68 11.16 -5.44
C PHE A 318 7.75 10.93 -4.23
N TYR A 319 6.44 11.11 -4.40
CA TYR A 319 5.44 10.86 -3.36
C TYR A 319 5.34 9.38 -2.98
N ALA A 320 5.43 8.45 -3.94
CA ALA A 320 5.40 7.01 -3.64
C ALA A 320 6.57 6.58 -2.75
N TYR A 321 7.79 7.05 -3.02
CA TYR A 321 8.95 6.74 -2.18
C TYR A 321 8.91 7.51 -0.84
N MET A 322 8.38 8.72 -0.79
CA MET A 322 8.10 9.41 0.48
C MET A 322 7.10 8.64 1.35
N MET A 323 6.06 8.05 0.74
CA MET A 323 5.12 7.18 1.45
C MET A 323 5.78 5.91 1.97
N LEU A 324 6.64 5.26 1.18
CA LEU A 324 7.43 4.12 1.66
C LEU A 324 8.31 4.51 2.85
N PHE A 325 9.00 5.66 2.76
CA PHE A 325 9.83 6.17 3.85
C PHE A 325 9.00 6.42 5.12
N LEU A 326 7.84 7.06 4.99
CA LEU A 326 6.91 7.29 6.10
C LEU A 326 6.44 5.97 6.74
N ILE A 327 6.04 4.99 5.93
CA ILE A 327 5.60 3.66 6.41
C ILE A 327 6.72 3.00 7.22
N VAL A 328 7.97 3.04 6.74
CA VAL A 328 9.12 2.50 7.48
C VAL A 328 9.31 3.23 8.81
N LEU A 329 9.22 4.56 8.84
CA LEU A 329 9.36 5.32 10.07
C LEU A 329 8.24 5.02 11.08
N LEU A 330 6.99 4.94 10.62
CA LEU A 330 5.84 4.59 11.46
C LEU A 330 6.01 3.17 12.03
N ALA A 331 6.39 2.21 11.19
CA ALA A 331 6.67 0.84 11.62
C ALA A 331 7.79 0.80 12.66
N LYS A 332 8.87 1.57 12.47
CA LYS A 332 9.93 1.71 13.49
C LYS A 332 9.38 2.26 14.80
N ILE A 333 8.55 3.29 14.80
CA ILE A 333 7.97 3.78 16.06
C ILE A 333 7.09 2.73 16.72
N MET A 334 6.21 2.06 15.96
CA MET A 334 5.31 1.05 16.52
C MET A 334 6.06 -0.11 17.16
N ILE A 335 7.08 -0.64 16.46
CA ILE A 335 7.89 -1.77 16.92
C ILE A 335 8.83 -1.35 18.07
N TRP A 336 9.43 -0.16 18.00
CA TRP A 336 10.37 0.29 19.03
C TRP A 336 9.67 0.81 20.28
N LYS A 337 8.43 1.32 20.17
CA LYS A 337 7.60 1.66 21.34
C LYS A 337 7.25 0.44 22.17
N SER A 338 7.11 -0.75 21.56
CA SER A 338 6.94 -2.01 22.30
C SER A 338 8.25 -2.61 22.81
N LEU A 339 9.39 -2.30 22.19
CA LEU A 339 10.69 -2.93 22.49
C LEU A 339 11.60 -2.12 23.44
N PHE A 340 11.58 -0.77 23.47
CA PHE A 340 12.47 0.00 24.35
C PHE A 340 11.90 1.39 24.72
N THR A 341 11.57 1.58 25.99
CA THR A 341 11.34 2.88 26.65
C THR A 341 12.62 3.66 26.96
N SER A 342 13.81 3.11 26.68
CA SER A 342 15.06 3.62 27.27
C SER A 342 15.85 4.63 26.42
N ASN A 343 15.55 4.82 25.12
CA ASN A 343 16.37 5.68 24.25
C ASN A 343 15.58 6.81 23.57
N ARG A 344 15.31 7.85 24.36
CA ARG A 344 14.47 9.02 24.02
C ARG A 344 14.96 9.80 22.80
N GLU A 345 16.28 9.88 22.60
CA GLU A 345 16.90 10.65 21.52
C GLU A 345 16.63 10.03 20.12
N LYS A 346 16.71 8.70 20.01
CA LYS A 346 16.44 7.97 18.76
C LYS A 346 14.96 8.03 18.39
N CYS A 347 14.08 8.02 19.39
CA CYS A 347 12.64 8.21 19.21
C CYS A 347 12.32 9.62 18.71
N ASN A 348 12.90 10.65 19.32
CA ASN A 348 12.73 12.05 18.92
C ASN A 348 13.21 12.30 17.47
N LYS A 349 14.33 11.69 17.05
CA LYS A 349 14.80 11.76 15.66
C LYS A 349 13.81 11.12 14.66
N ASN A 350 13.26 9.95 14.96
CA ASN A 350 12.26 9.31 14.08
C ASN A 350 10.94 10.10 14.04
N ILE A 351 10.50 10.66 15.17
CA ILE A 351 9.31 11.51 15.24
C ILE A 351 9.51 12.78 14.40
N LEU A 352 10.67 13.43 14.49
CA LEU A 352 11.01 14.57 13.64
C LEU A 352 11.01 14.22 12.15
N LEU A 353 11.59 13.07 11.77
CA LEU A 353 11.58 12.60 10.38
C LEU A 353 10.17 12.31 9.87
N ILE A 354 9.26 11.82 10.74
CA ILE A 354 7.84 11.65 10.40
C ILE A 354 7.16 12.99 10.20
N TYR A 355 7.39 13.97 11.09
CA TYR A 355 6.85 15.31 10.88
C TYR A 355 7.35 15.92 9.57
N LEU A 356 8.63 15.76 9.24
CA LEU A 356 9.18 16.24 7.96
C LEU A 356 8.57 15.50 6.76
N ALA A 357 8.42 14.18 6.83
CA ALA A 357 7.77 13.39 5.78
C ALA A 357 6.29 13.77 5.62
N LEU A 358 5.57 13.96 6.73
CA LEU A 358 4.18 14.43 6.73
C LEU A 358 4.05 15.86 6.24
N ILE A 359 4.96 16.78 6.59
CA ILE A 359 4.96 18.14 6.05
C ILE A 359 5.23 18.12 4.55
N PHE A 360 6.07 17.22 4.05
CA PHE A 360 6.33 17.12 2.61
C PHE A 360 5.15 16.47 1.84
N LEU A 361 4.55 15.44 2.42
CA LEU A 361 3.37 14.76 1.89
C LEU A 361 2.13 15.68 1.93
N CYS A 362 1.92 16.33 3.07
CA CYS A 362 0.84 17.29 3.28
C CYS A 362 1.13 18.65 2.65
N GLY A 363 2.38 19.03 2.38
CA GLY A 363 2.72 20.30 1.72
C GLY A 363 2.19 20.37 0.29
N GLY A 364 1.96 19.21 -0.34
CA GLY A 364 1.20 19.11 -1.59
C GLY A 364 -0.31 19.30 -1.42
N SER A 365 -0.87 18.96 -0.25
CA SER A 365 -2.30 19.07 0.04
C SER A 365 -2.71 20.29 0.86
N LEU A 366 -1.82 20.94 1.61
CA LEU A 366 -2.06 22.15 2.39
C LEU A 366 -2.38 23.34 1.48
N PHE A 367 -1.68 23.46 0.35
CA PHE A 367 -2.03 24.43 -0.69
C PHE A 367 -3.29 24.05 -1.48
N SER A 368 -3.63 22.76 -1.54
CA SER A 368 -4.89 22.28 -2.16
C SER A 368 -6.11 22.50 -1.26
N PHE A 369 -5.90 22.56 0.06
CA PHE A 369 -6.97 22.72 1.06
C PHE A 369 -7.43 24.17 1.23
N GLU A 370 -6.63 25.16 0.84
CA GLU A 370 -7.03 26.57 0.90
C GLU A 370 -7.95 27.01 -0.26
N MET A 371 -8.16 26.14 -1.26
CA MET A 371 -8.93 26.43 -2.48
C MET A 371 -10.31 25.77 -2.55
N LYS A 372 -10.74 25.02 -1.53
CA LYS A 372 -12.12 24.48 -1.47
C LYS A 372 -12.79 24.90 -0.17
N GLN A 373 -13.73 25.84 -0.33
CA GLN A 373 -14.61 26.40 0.68
C GLN A 373 -14.95 25.45 1.84
N ASN A 374 -14.77 25.99 3.06
CA ASN A 374 -15.63 25.84 4.24
C ASN A 374 -16.61 24.65 4.19
N ILE A 375 -16.21 23.55 4.83
CA ILE A 375 -16.99 22.65 5.70
C ILE A 375 -16.10 21.40 5.92
N LEU A 376 -15.84 21.01 7.18
CA LEU A 376 -14.93 19.95 7.70
C LEU A 376 -13.51 20.34 8.15
N LEU A 377 -13.34 21.49 8.83
CA LEU A 377 -12.10 21.83 9.55
C LEU A 377 -12.17 21.62 11.08
N GLU A 378 -13.08 20.78 11.59
CA GLU A 378 -13.25 20.62 13.05
C GLU A 378 -12.67 19.31 13.65
N SER A 379 -12.34 18.26 12.89
CA SER A 379 -11.92 16.99 13.52
C SER A 379 -10.41 16.84 13.74
N GLY A 380 -9.57 17.45 12.90
CA GLY A 380 -8.11 17.30 12.93
C GLY A 380 -7.36 18.32 13.80
N LEU A 381 -7.78 19.59 13.78
CA LEU A 381 -7.15 20.65 14.58
C LEU A 381 -7.59 20.60 16.05
N PHE A 382 -8.82 20.16 16.34
CA PHE A 382 -9.32 19.97 17.70
C PHE A 382 -8.63 18.79 18.41
N SER A 383 -8.32 17.72 17.68
CA SER A 383 -7.53 16.60 18.22
C SER A 383 -6.06 16.97 18.42
N LEU A 384 -5.48 17.82 17.55
CA LEU A 384 -4.13 18.37 17.74
C LEU A 384 -4.05 19.33 18.95
N LEU A 385 -5.03 20.22 19.13
CA LEU A 385 -5.11 21.13 20.30
C LEU A 385 -5.41 20.38 21.60
N LEU A 386 -6.25 19.34 21.57
CA LEU A 386 -6.47 18.46 22.73
C LEU A 386 -5.20 17.68 23.10
N ILE A 387 -4.43 17.20 22.12
CA ILE A 387 -3.16 16.50 22.37
C ILE A 387 -2.10 17.47 22.89
N LEU A 388 -2.00 18.69 22.35
CA LEU A 388 -1.08 19.73 22.86
C LEU A 388 -1.44 20.16 24.29
N LYS A 389 -2.73 20.37 24.57
CA LYS A 389 -3.23 20.71 25.92
C LYS A 389 -3.08 19.57 26.92
N ASN A 390 -3.11 18.31 26.45
CA ASN A 390 -2.90 17.12 27.29
C ASN A 390 -1.40 16.79 27.47
N ILE A 391 -0.53 17.28 26.59
CA ILE A 391 0.93 17.24 26.75
C ILE A 391 1.37 18.31 27.75
N GLU A 392 0.80 19.52 27.71
CA GLU A 392 1.06 20.60 28.66
C GLU A 392 0.66 20.21 30.11
N LYS A 393 -0.48 19.54 30.27
CA LYS A 393 -0.99 19.09 31.57
C LYS A 393 -0.21 17.92 32.20
N ASN A 394 0.49 17.12 31.39
CA ASN A 394 1.27 15.96 31.84
C ASN A 394 2.74 16.27 32.16
N TRP A 395 3.20 17.50 31.89
CA TRP A 395 4.63 17.84 31.98
C TRP A 395 4.97 18.95 32.97
N GLY A 396 4.00 19.51 33.71
CA GLY A 396 4.27 20.29 34.93
C GLY A 396 5.32 21.41 34.78
N LEU A 397 5.44 22.00 33.58
CA LEU A 397 6.35 23.11 33.32
C LEU A 397 5.54 24.39 33.31
N GLY A 398 5.20 24.87 34.51
CA GLY A 398 4.72 26.23 34.70
C GLY A 398 5.92 27.17 34.78
N TRP A 399 6.12 28.00 33.75
CA TRP A 399 6.73 29.33 33.90
C TRP A 399 5.98 30.29 32.98
N ARG A 400 5.73 31.48 33.54
CA ARG A 400 4.81 32.55 33.15
C ARG A 400 4.89 33.02 31.70
#